data_AF-A0A443HW11-F1
#
_entry.id   AF-A0A443HW11-F1
#
_cell.length_a   1.000
_cell.length_b   1.000
_cell.length_c   1.000
_cell.angle_alpha   90.00
_cell.angle_beta   90.00
_cell.angle_gamma   90.00
#
_symmetry.space_group_name_H-M   'P 1'
#
loop_
_entity.id
_entity.type
_entity.pdbx_description
1 polymer ?
#
loop_
_entity_poly.entity_id
_entity_poly.type
_entity_poly.pdbx_seq_one_letter_code
_entity_poly.pdbx_strand_id
1 'polypeptide(L)'
;MVGDHKQLSPPAFTDEGKGMWGESAFERIVKKDYPKTLLNVQYRSHEILYRPTSEIFYENAVRSDRVRPQLNGVLLHNGGFEIAHMRKTWAIQSEVAFLHYRGETILDDSHSIMNPGEQSFMGTKS
;
A
#
# COMPACT_ATOMS: atom_id res chain seq x y z
N MET A 1 -11.71 -22.20 0.41
CA MET A 1 -11.46 -21.01 -0.44
C MET A 1 -10.42 -20.15 0.25
N VAL A 2 -9.60 -19.42 -0.50
CA VAL A 2 -8.60 -18.49 0.03
C VAL A 2 -8.96 -17.10 -0.50
N GLY A 3 -8.90 -16.09 0.36
CA GLY A 3 -9.25 -14.72 0.01
C GLY A 3 -9.08 -13.80 1.20
N ASP A 4 -9.16 -12.50 0.92
CA ASP A 4 -9.05 -11.44 1.91
C ASP A 4 -10.07 -10.34 1.59
N HIS A 5 -11.18 -10.36 2.33
CA HIS A 5 -12.29 -9.43 2.16
C HIS A 5 -11.99 -8.00 2.67
N LYS A 6 -10.77 -7.75 3.20
CA LYS A 6 -10.29 -6.41 3.51
C LYS A 6 -9.53 -5.78 2.34
N GLN A 7 -9.23 -6.55 1.30
CA GLN A 7 -8.62 -6.08 0.05
C GLN A 7 -9.70 -5.74 -1.00
N LEU A 8 -9.28 -5.39 -2.21
CA LEU A 8 -10.19 -4.97 -3.28
C LEU A 8 -11.22 -6.06 -3.62
N SER A 9 -12.50 -5.68 -3.55
CA SER A 9 -13.59 -6.46 -4.11
C SER A 9 -13.55 -6.43 -5.65
N PRO A 10 -14.25 -7.35 -6.34
CA PRO A 10 -14.30 -7.37 -7.80
C PRO A 10 -14.85 -6.06 -8.37
N PRO A 11 -14.25 -5.51 -9.44
CA PRO A 11 -14.78 -4.32 -10.08
C PRO A 11 -16.10 -4.65 -10.79
N ALA A 12 -17.13 -3.83 -10.55
CA ALA A 12 -18.41 -3.91 -11.24
C ALA A 12 -18.87 -2.51 -11.67
N PHE A 13 -19.00 -2.30 -12.98
CA PHE A 13 -19.14 -0.97 -13.56
C PHE A 13 -20.60 -0.57 -13.88
N THR A 14 -21.51 -1.54 -13.98
CA THR A 14 -22.96 -1.28 -14.15
C THR A 14 -23.70 -1.54 -12.85
N ASP A 15 -24.90 -0.98 -12.70
CA ASP A 15 -25.69 -1.17 -11.48
C ASP A 15 -26.19 -2.61 -11.33
N GLU A 16 -26.56 -3.25 -12.44
CA GLU A 16 -26.86 -4.69 -12.46
C GLU A 16 -25.63 -5.51 -12.08
N GLY A 17 -24.46 -5.12 -12.61
CA GLY A 17 -23.18 -5.75 -12.31
C GLY A 17 -22.82 -5.65 -10.84
N LYS A 18 -23.01 -4.49 -10.21
CA LYS A 18 -22.79 -4.30 -8.77
C LYS A 18 -23.74 -5.18 -7.95
N GLY A 19 -25.00 -5.27 -8.35
CA GLY A 19 -26.00 -6.11 -7.68
C GLY A 19 -25.69 -7.61 -7.75
N MET A 20 -25.06 -8.07 -8.83
CA MET A 20 -24.76 -9.50 -9.04
C MET A 20 -23.34 -9.91 -8.62
N TRP A 21 -22.36 -9.03 -8.80
CA TRP A 21 -20.92 -9.35 -8.74
C TRP A 21 -20.10 -8.43 -7.84
N GLY A 22 -20.73 -7.40 -7.25
CA GLY A 22 -20.05 -6.49 -6.30
C GLY A 22 -19.65 -7.18 -4.99
N GLU A 23 -20.17 -8.38 -4.73
CA GLU A 23 -19.77 -9.23 -3.61
C GLU A 23 -19.25 -10.58 -4.11
N SER A 24 -18.00 -10.90 -3.78
CA SER A 24 -17.38 -12.18 -4.08
C SER A 24 -18.06 -13.34 -3.35
N ALA A 25 -17.89 -14.56 -3.88
CA ALA A 25 -18.33 -15.77 -3.19
C ALA A 25 -17.67 -15.92 -1.80
N PHE A 26 -16.42 -15.45 -1.64
CA PHE A 26 -15.71 -15.48 -0.36
C PHE A 26 -16.36 -14.56 0.67
N GLU A 27 -16.65 -13.30 0.30
CA GLU A 27 -17.35 -12.34 1.16
C GLU A 27 -18.71 -12.86 1.61
N ARG A 28 -19.49 -13.46 0.70
CA ARG A 28 -20.81 -14.05 1.04
C ARG A 28 -20.73 -15.14 2.10
N ILE A 29 -19.66 -15.95 2.09
CA ILE A 29 -19.42 -17.00 3.08
C ILE A 29 -18.99 -16.38 4.41
N VAL A 30 -18.11 -15.38 4.38
CA VAL A 30 -17.67 -14.64 5.57
C VAL A 30 -18.84 -13.96 6.28
N LYS A 31 -19.76 -13.33 5.54
CA LYS A 31 -20.97 -12.69 6.11
C LYS A 31 -21.94 -13.68 6.78
N LYS A 32 -21.95 -14.94 6.33
CA LYS A 32 -22.73 -16.02 6.95
C LYS A 32 -22.04 -16.63 8.18
N ASP A 33 -20.94 -16.03 8.63
CA ASP A 33 -20.13 -16.46 9.77
C ASP A 33 -19.68 -17.92 9.72
N TYR A 34 -19.38 -18.41 8.52
CA TYR A 34 -18.74 -19.70 8.38
C TYR A 34 -17.35 -19.67 9.06
N PRO A 35 -16.90 -20.79 9.64
CA PRO A 35 -15.57 -20.89 10.22
C PRO A 35 -14.48 -20.47 9.24
N LYS A 36 -13.57 -19.63 9.73
CA LYS A 36 -12.47 -19.05 8.97
C LYS A 36 -11.18 -19.10 9.78
N THR A 37 -10.05 -19.14 9.09
CA THR A 37 -8.72 -19.13 9.70
C THR A 37 -7.91 -17.99 9.12
N LEU A 38 -7.41 -17.13 9.99
CA LEU A 38 -6.51 -16.03 9.61
C LEU A 38 -5.06 -16.53 9.64
N LEU A 39 -4.34 -16.30 8.55
CA LEU A 39 -2.89 -16.41 8.54
C LEU A 39 -2.32 -15.12 9.14
N ASN A 40 -1.89 -15.19 10.39
CA ASN A 40 -1.60 -14.02 11.22
C ASN A 40 -0.14 -13.54 11.18
N VAL A 41 0.69 -14.07 10.29
CA VAL A 41 2.09 -13.66 10.12
C VAL A 41 2.34 -13.31 8.65
N GLN A 42 2.76 -12.08 8.38
CA GLN A 42 3.19 -11.64 7.06
C GLN A 42 4.72 -11.58 6.96
N TYR A 43 5.25 -12.05 5.83
CA TYR A 43 6.69 -12.19 5.58
C TYR A 43 7.21 -11.26 4.49
N ARG A 44 6.40 -10.30 4.01
CA ARG A 44 6.70 -9.46 2.85
C ARG A 44 7.40 -8.15 3.25
N SER A 45 6.75 -7.33 4.05
CA SER A 45 7.17 -5.95 4.34
C SER A 45 7.73 -5.80 5.76
N HIS A 46 8.58 -4.79 5.97
CA HIS A 46 9.04 -4.42 7.31
C HIS A 46 7.87 -4.02 8.22
N GLU A 47 8.01 -4.20 9.54
CA GLU A 47 6.96 -3.90 10.51
C GLU A 47 6.48 -2.44 10.42
N ILE A 48 7.39 -1.50 10.17
CA ILE A 48 7.07 -0.07 10.10
C ILE A 48 6.11 0.24 8.94
N LEU A 49 6.19 -0.52 7.84
CA LEU A 49 5.32 -0.39 6.67
C LEU A 49 3.96 -1.06 6.90
N TYR A 50 3.95 -2.19 7.60
CA TYR A 50 2.74 -3.02 7.74
C TYR A 50 1.89 -2.68 8.96
N ARG A 51 2.50 -2.16 10.04
CA ARG A 51 1.81 -1.88 11.30
C ARG A 51 0.55 -1.03 11.10
N PRO A 52 0.56 0.09 10.34
CA PRO A 52 -0.66 0.86 10.10
C PRO A 52 -1.76 0.05 9.40
N THR A 53 -1.38 -0.81 8.44
CA THR A 53 -2.32 -1.71 7.75
C THR A 53 -2.94 -2.73 8.71
N SER A 54 -2.14 -3.35 9.58
CA SER A 54 -2.67 -4.31 10.56
C SER A 54 -3.61 -3.67 11.55
N GLU A 55 -3.31 -2.46 12.01
CA GLU A 55 -4.13 -1.73 12.97
C GLU A 55 -5.51 -1.38 12.37
N ILE A 56 -5.51 -0.80 11.16
CA ILE A 56 -6.73 -0.30 10.52
C ILE A 56 -7.64 -1.43 10.01
N PHE A 57 -7.07 -2.49 9.42
CA PHE A 57 -7.87 -3.47 8.67
C PHE A 57 -8.01 -4.83 9.36
N TYR A 58 -7.12 -5.14 10.31
CA TYR A 58 -7.04 -6.47 10.92
C TYR A 58 -7.02 -6.45 12.46
N GLU A 59 -7.37 -5.32 13.10
CA GLU A 59 -7.44 -5.24 14.57
C GLU A 59 -6.13 -5.69 15.26
N ASN A 60 -4.97 -5.38 14.65
CA ASN A 60 -3.64 -5.82 15.09
C ASN A 60 -3.43 -7.35 15.11
N ALA A 61 -4.31 -8.12 14.48
CA ALA A 61 -4.21 -9.58 14.45
C ALA A 61 -3.13 -10.10 13.49
N VAL A 62 -2.55 -9.29 12.61
CA VAL A 62 -1.52 -9.71 11.65
C VAL A 62 -0.18 -9.06 11.96
N ARG A 63 0.81 -9.86 12.35
CA ARG A 63 2.16 -9.36 12.68
C ARG A 63 3.14 -9.50 11.53
N SER A 64 4.10 -8.59 11.47
CA SER A 64 5.27 -8.72 10.60
C SER A 64 6.30 -9.63 11.24
N ASP A 65 6.85 -10.57 10.49
CA ASP A 65 8.06 -11.29 10.90
C ASP A 65 9.35 -10.48 10.63
N ARG A 66 9.26 -9.52 9.69
CA ARG A 66 10.37 -8.61 9.37
C ARG A 66 10.34 -7.40 10.29
N VAL A 67 10.99 -7.53 11.45
CA VAL A 67 11.11 -6.49 12.48
C VAL A 67 12.47 -5.79 12.49
N ARG A 68 13.42 -6.29 11.69
CA ARG A 68 14.73 -5.66 11.52
C ARG A 68 14.84 -5.06 10.14
N PRO A 69 15.21 -3.79 10.04
CA PRO A 69 15.38 -3.15 8.75
C PRO A 69 16.67 -3.68 8.12
N GLN A 70 16.59 -4.14 6.87
CA GLN A 70 17.78 -4.39 6.05
C GLN A 70 18.17 -3.06 5.41
N LEU A 71 18.84 -2.20 6.18
CA LEU A 71 19.27 -0.89 5.70
C LEU A 71 20.55 -1.03 4.86
N ASN A 72 20.43 -0.76 3.56
CA ASN A 72 21.55 -0.42 2.70
C ASN A 72 21.62 1.11 2.60
N GLY A 73 22.25 1.78 3.58
CA GLY A 73 22.33 3.25 3.61
C GLY A 73 23.34 3.79 4.64
N VAL A 74 23.65 5.09 4.52
CA VAL A 74 24.50 5.79 5.49
C VAL A 74 23.61 6.36 6.59
N LEU A 75 23.82 5.88 7.81
CA LEU A 75 23.21 6.45 9.00
C LEU A 75 23.86 7.80 9.29
N LEU A 76 23.06 8.86 9.37
CA LEU A 76 23.54 10.18 9.76
C LEU A 76 23.80 10.19 11.27
N HIS A 77 24.74 11.04 11.72
CA HIS A 77 25.11 11.19 13.14
C HIS A 77 23.93 11.55 14.06
N ASN A 78 22.84 12.08 13.50
CA ASN A 78 21.61 12.42 14.21
C ASN A 78 20.56 11.30 14.21
N GLY A 79 20.89 10.09 13.73
CA GLY A 79 19.96 8.95 13.65
C GLY A 79 19.02 8.97 12.44
N GLY A 80 19.16 9.94 11.53
CA GLY A 80 18.44 9.98 10.27
C GLY A 80 19.11 9.17 9.15
N PHE A 81 18.41 9.06 8.02
CA PHE A 81 18.91 8.49 6.77
C PHE A 81 19.03 9.58 5.72
N GLU A 82 20.14 9.58 4.99
CA GLU A 82 20.25 10.35 3.76
C GLU A 82 19.80 9.49 2.58
N ILE A 83 18.74 9.91 1.91
CA ILE A 83 18.28 9.28 0.68
C ILE A 83 18.62 10.20 -0.49
N ALA A 84 19.43 9.70 -1.41
CA ALA A 84 19.62 10.33 -2.71
C ALA A 84 18.71 9.65 -3.74
N HIS A 85 17.86 10.42 -4.40
CA HIS A 85 17.11 9.98 -5.58
C HIS A 85 17.26 11.02 -6.68
N MET A 86 17.85 10.60 -7.79
CA MET A 86 18.29 11.49 -8.87
C MET A 86 19.22 12.60 -8.36
N ARG A 87 18.92 13.87 -8.68
CA ARG A 87 19.70 15.07 -8.30
C ARG A 87 19.23 15.70 -7.00
N LYS A 88 18.46 14.96 -6.18
CA LYS A 88 17.92 15.46 -4.92
C LYS A 88 18.28 14.50 -3.80
N THR A 89 18.53 15.10 -2.64
CA THR A 89 18.93 14.40 -1.43
C THR A 89 18.05 14.88 -0.28
N TRP A 90 17.56 13.95 0.54
CA TRP A 90 16.77 14.24 1.73
C TRP A 90 17.36 13.55 2.94
N ALA A 91 17.36 14.27 4.06
CA ALA A 91 17.53 13.66 5.37
C ALA A 91 16.14 13.29 5.91
N ILE A 92 15.89 12.01 6.13
CA ILE A 92 14.66 11.51 6.75
C ILE A 92 14.95 10.92 8.12
N GLN A 93 14.02 11.10 9.06
CA GLN A 93 14.17 10.64 10.46
C GLN A 93 13.52 9.26 10.70
N SER A 94 12.98 8.66 9.66
CA SER A 94 12.22 7.40 9.70
C SER A 94 12.56 6.59 8.45
N GLU A 95 12.46 5.27 8.53
CA GLU A 95 12.67 4.36 7.40
C GLU A 95 11.61 4.52 6.30
N VAL A 96 10.49 5.19 6.63
CA VAL A 96 9.38 5.46 5.74
C VAL A 96 9.03 6.94 5.84
N ALA A 97 8.82 7.56 4.68
CA ALA A 97 8.38 8.93 4.56
C ALA A 97 7.36 9.05 3.43
N PHE A 98 6.40 9.97 3.60
CA PHE A 98 5.54 10.42 2.51
C PHE A 98 6.11 11.70 1.94
N LEU A 99 6.38 11.70 0.62
CA LEU A 99 6.71 12.92 -0.08
C LEU A 99 5.42 13.60 -0.52
N HIS A 100 5.13 14.74 0.08
CA HIS A 100 4.01 15.56 -0.34
C HIS A 100 4.41 16.38 -1.59
N TYR A 101 3.79 16.06 -2.72
CA TYR A 101 3.90 16.83 -3.94
C TYR A 101 2.62 17.64 -4.18
N ARG A 102 2.76 18.88 -4.65
CA ARG A 102 1.64 19.74 -5.04
C ARG A 102 1.82 20.12 -6.50
N GLY A 103 1.01 19.53 -7.36
CA GLY A 103 0.94 19.89 -8.78
C GLY A 103 -0.40 19.49 -9.36
N GLU A 104 -0.63 19.90 -10.60
CA GLU A 104 -1.90 19.69 -11.29
C GLU A 104 -2.09 18.21 -11.67
N THR A 105 -3.33 17.75 -11.52
CA THR A 105 -3.81 16.48 -12.06
C THR A 105 -4.50 16.75 -13.38
N ILE A 106 -4.08 16.08 -14.43
CA ILE A 106 -4.67 16.19 -15.77
C ILE A 106 -5.34 14.86 -16.17
N LEU A 107 -6.37 14.94 -17.00
CA LEU A 107 -6.95 13.78 -17.66
C LEU A 107 -6.23 13.55 -19.00
N ASP A 108 -5.96 12.29 -19.33
CA ASP A 108 -5.53 11.91 -20.67
C ASP A 108 -6.74 11.63 -21.59
N ASP A 109 -6.48 11.40 -22.86
CA ASP A 109 -7.51 11.12 -23.88
C ASP A 109 -8.33 9.85 -23.57
N SER A 110 -7.80 8.96 -22.73
CA SER A 110 -8.47 7.74 -22.26
C SER A 110 -9.33 7.97 -21.00
N HIS A 111 -9.40 9.20 -20.51
CA HIS A 111 -10.07 9.60 -19.26
C HIS A 111 -9.40 9.01 -18.00
N SER A 112 -8.15 8.56 -18.10
CA SER A 112 -7.32 8.27 -16.94
C SER A 112 -6.67 9.55 -16.40
N ILE A 113 -6.24 9.54 -15.16
CA ILE A 113 -5.58 10.68 -14.52
C ILE A 113 -4.07 10.51 -14.49
N MET A 114 -3.34 11.62 -14.66
CA MET A 114 -1.90 11.67 -14.43
C MET A 114 -1.49 12.97 -13.74
N ASN A 115 -0.37 12.92 -13.02
CA ASN A 115 0.29 14.09 -12.46
C ASN A 115 1.71 14.20 -13.06
N PRO A 116 1.93 15.07 -14.07
CA PRO A 116 3.23 15.22 -14.72
C PRO A 116 4.34 15.61 -13.74
N GLY A 117 3.97 16.31 -12.67
CA GLY A 117 4.87 16.70 -11.61
C GLY A 117 5.40 15.52 -10.80
N GLU A 118 4.52 14.63 -10.35
CA GLU A 118 4.90 13.37 -9.71
C GLU A 118 5.74 12.50 -10.67
N GLN A 119 5.36 12.43 -11.94
CA GLN A 119 6.12 11.68 -12.95
C GLN A 119 7.54 12.21 -13.12
N SER A 120 7.72 13.53 -13.23
CA SER A 120 9.04 14.16 -13.35
C SER A 120 9.93 13.86 -12.15
N PHE A 121 9.32 13.67 -10.97
CA PHE A 121 9.99 13.31 -9.74
C PHE A 121 10.42 11.83 -9.69
N MET A 122 9.61 10.92 -10.23
CA MET A 122 9.90 9.48 -10.28
C MET A 122 10.90 9.11 -11.38
N GLY A 123 10.97 9.95 -12.43
CA GLY A 123 11.93 9.87 -13.51
C GLY A 123 11.55 8.81 -14.52
N THR A 124 11.88 9.07 -15.77
CA THR A 124 11.75 8.09 -16.83
C THR A 124 12.98 7.18 -16.77
N LYS A 125 12.76 5.86 -16.62
CA LYS A 125 13.76 4.91 -17.11
C LYS A 125 13.87 5.17 -18.61
N SER A 126 15.01 5.70 -19.04
CA SER A 126 15.40 5.74 -20.45
C SER A 126 16.08 4.43 -20.82
#